data_AF-A0A1F2RN47-F1
#
_entry.id   AF-A0A1F2RN47-F1
#
_cell.length_a   1.000
_cell.length_b   1.000
_cell.length_c   1.000
_cell.angle_alpha   90.00
_cell.angle_beta   90.00
_cell.angle_gamma   90.00
#
_symmetry.space_group_name_H-M   'P 1'
#
loop_
_entity.id
_entity.type
_entity.pdbx_description
1 polymer ?
#
loop_
_entity_poly.entity_id
_entity_poly.type
_entity_poly.pdbx_seq_one_letter_code
_entity_poly.pdbx_strand_id
1 'polypeptide(L)'
;MPTWFAKKASAASAPKDRSGVRVGIPKVLNVWNTHQFWVGFLKGLGIEPENIVFSSDTSEEQGREFGKGRGTVDCCYPVKCMSGHYGELIFGIKKKIHILMSPMIYSLPSFQRGHVTDTLTCTRVMAGPETIKAGFLKERDVFGENGIKYVSPFVSLGDRETVVDQLHESLKDVFDLDYEETVKAVQAGYHALDSFNQKARQQSREILEWCAREGKPCIFVLARPYHMDTGIGHEIEAELQAYGYPIVWMQYFPTDEDVMDWLFGQDIRAGRIKTPFDISDVWTSSYSSNTNEIMWGAKAAARCPWTTCVIRLSSYECGMDQPTYTPTQKIVEATGTLFFKFGDLDSTKPSGSIRIRIETIVHYMSKYSQDIIQKK
;
A
#
# COMPACT_ATOMS: atom_id res chain seq x y z
N MET A 1 -16.47 -17.54 53.90
CA MET A 1 -15.12 -17.79 53.34
C MET A 1 -15.17 -17.43 51.86
N PRO A 2 -14.45 -16.41 51.38
CA PRO A 2 -14.42 -16.10 49.95
C PRO A 2 -13.42 -17.01 49.25
N THR A 3 -13.85 -17.65 48.16
CA THR A 3 -13.04 -18.53 47.31
C THR A 3 -12.01 -17.74 46.52
N TRP A 4 -10.74 -18.00 46.83
CA TRP A 4 -9.54 -17.51 46.17
C TRP A 4 -9.25 -18.31 44.89
N PHE A 5 -9.92 -18.00 43.78
CA PHE A 5 -9.46 -18.45 42.46
C PHE A 5 -9.24 -17.24 41.54
N ALA A 6 -8.30 -16.37 41.93
CA ALA A 6 -7.60 -15.57 40.94
C ALA A 6 -6.72 -16.53 40.14
N LYS A 7 -7.02 -16.71 38.84
CA LYS A 7 -6.05 -17.29 37.89
C LYS A 7 -4.78 -16.44 38.02
N LYS A 8 -3.69 -17.03 38.52
CA LYS A 8 -2.35 -16.45 38.40
C LYS A 8 -2.17 -16.08 36.93
N ALA A 9 -1.87 -14.81 36.65
CA ALA A 9 -1.34 -14.43 35.35
C ALA A 9 -0.17 -15.39 35.07
N SER A 10 -0.24 -16.10 33.94
CA SER A 10 0.87 -16.90 33.46
C SER A 10 2.11 -16.03 33.52
N ALA A 11 3.18 -16.49 34.16
CA ALA A 11 4.45 -15.78 34.12
C ALA A 11 4.82 -15.67 32.65
N ALA A 12 4.86 -14.46 32.11
CA ALA A 12 5.21 -14.23 30.72
C ALA A 12 6.52 -14.98 30.44
N SER A 13 6.52 -15.84 29.42
CA SER A 13 7.73 -16.55 29.01
C SER A 13 8.84 -15.53 28.75
N ALA A 14 10.07 -15.88 29.16
CA ALA A 14 11.22 -15.03 28.91
C ALA A 14 11.33 -14.80 27.39
N PRO A 15 11.69 -13.58 26.93
CA PRO A 15 11.83 -13.31 25.50
C PRO A 15 12.82 -14.30 24.88
N LYS A 16 12.38 -15.04 23.86
CA LYS A 16 13.25 -15.97 23.14
C LYS A 16 14.20 -15.14 22.27
N ASP A 17 15.50 -15.37 22.38
CA ASP A 17 16.50 -14.64 21.60
C ASP A 17 16.45 -15.07 20.14
N ARG A 18 15.97 -14.17 19.27
CA ARG A 18 15.94 -14.34 17.80
C ARG A 18 16.78 -13.28 17.10
N SER A 19 17.70 -12.64 17.81
CA SER A 19 18.55 -11.57 17.28
C SER A 19 19.37 -12.02 16.08
N GLY A 20 19.76 -13.30 16.00
CA GLY A 20 20.48 -13.88 14.86
C GLY A 20 19.60 -14.29 13.65
N VAL A 21 18.28 -14.30 13.78
CA VAL A 21 17.36 -14.71 12.71
C VAL A 21 17.18 -13.54 11.73
N ARG A 22 17.22 -13.83 10.43
CA ARG A 22 17.20 -12.81 9.36
C ARG A 22 16.06 -13.10 8.41
N VAL A 23 15.13 -12.17 8.31
CA VAL A 23 13.85 -12.32 7.60
C VAL A 23 13.84 -11.41 6.38
N GLY A 24 13.72 -12.02 5.22
CA GLY A 24 13.52 -11.32 3.95
C GLY A 24 12.04 -11.09 3.68
N ILE A 25 11.66 -9.85 3.37
CA ILE A 25 10.30 -9.47 2.97
C ILE A 25 10.38 -8.84 1.58
N PRO A 26 9.68 -9.39 0.56
CA PRO A 26 9.66 -8.78 -0.77
C PRO A 26 8.90 -7.45 -0.71
N LYS A 27 9.50 -6.39 -1.25
CA LYS A 27 8.99 -5.02 -1.27
C LYS A 27 7.95 -4.84 -2.40
N VAL A 28 6.83 -5.56 -2.29
CA VAL A 28 5.86 -5.72 -3.39
C VAL A 28 4.43 -5.47 -2.96
N LEU A 29 3.58 -5.11 -3.91
CA LEU A 29 2.13 -5.08 -3.74
C LEU A 29 1.69 -4.29 -2.48
N ASN A 30 0.85 -4.88 -1.63
CA ASN A 30 0.34 -4.23 -0.42
C ASN A 30 1.34 -4.21 0.74
N VAL A 31 2.54 -4.79 0.60
CA VAL A 31 3.64 -4.56 1.55
C VAL A 31 3.97 -3.07 1.58
N TRP A 32 3.84 -2.33 0.47
CA TRP A 32 4.04 -0.88 0.46
C TRP A 32 3.15 -0.12 1.46
N ASN A 33 1.90 -0.56 1.66
CA ASN A 33 0.99 0.06 2.63
C ASN A 33 1.14 -0.55 4.04
N THR A 34 1.54 -1.82 4.14
CA THR A 34 1.54 -2.58 5.41
C THR A 34 2.94 -2.79 6.01
N HIS A 35 4.01 -2.32 5.38
CA HIS A 35 5.40 -2.63 5.77
C HIS A 35 5.70 -2.33 7.25
N GLN A 36 5.16 -1.24 7.80
CA GLN A 36 5.36 -0.89 9.21
C GLN A 36 4.69 -1.87 10.17
N PHE A 37 3.59 -2.51 9.76
CA PHE A 37 3.02 -3.62 10.54
C PHE A 37 4.02 -4.77 10.65
N TRP A 38 4.64 -5.18 9.53
CA TRP A 38 5.61 -6.27 9.52
C TRP A 38 6.88 -5.93 10.27
N VAL A 39 7.37 -4.69 10.16
CA VAL A 39 8.53 -4.22 10.94
C VAL A 39 8.21 -4.24 12.43
N GLY A 40 7.08 -3.68 12.85
CA GLY A 40 6.66 -3.66 14.26
C GLY A 40 6.43 -5.08 14.81
N PHE A 41 5.80 -5.95 14.02
CA PHE A 41 5.54 -7.35 14.37
C PHE A 41 6.85 -8.12 14.57
N LEU A 42 7.76 -8.11 13.60
CA LEU A 42 9.03 -8.84 13.70
C LEU A 42 9.93 -8.31 14.82
N LYS A 43 9.98 -6.99 15.03
CA LYS A 43 10.65 -6.40 16.20
C LYS A 43 10.02 -6.87 17.51
N GLY A 44 8.70 -6.95 17.56
CA GLY A 44 7.96 -7.50 18.72
C GLY A 44 8.27 -8.96 19.01
N LEU A 45 8.68 -9.74 18.00
CA LEU A 45 9.17 -11.13 18.13
C LEU A 45 10.66 -11.23 18.53
N GLY A 46 11.35 -10.11 18.73
CA GLY A 46 12.78 -10.10 19.07
C GLY A 46 13.72 -10.22 17.86
N ILE A 47 13.24 -9.93 16.65
CA ILE A 47 14.11 -9.80 15.46
C ILE A 47 14.73 -8.41 15.46
N GLU A 48 16.06 -8.34 15.37
CA GLU A 48 16.77 -7.06 15.27
C GLU A 48 16.42 -6.31 13.98
N PRO A 49 16.29 -4.97 13.99
CA PRO A 49 15.92 -4.18 12.82
C PRO A 49 16.82 -4.42 11.60
N GLU A 50 18.13 -4.61 11.78
CA GLU A 50 19.09 -4.85 10.70
C GLU A 50 18.91 -6.22 10.02
N ASN A 51 18.17 -7.10 10.68
CA ASN A 51 17.84 -8.44 10.20
C ASN A 51 16.45 -8.54 9.57
N ILE A 52 15.72 -7.42 9.48
CA ILE A 52 14.51 -7.28 8.67
C ILE A 52 14.93 -6.69 7.32
N VAL A 53 14.94 -7.53 6.29
CA VAL A 53 15.54 -7.21 4.99
C VAL A 53 14.44 -7.07 3.95
N PHE A 54 14.31 -5.89 3.36
CA PHE A 54 13.49 -5.71 2.17
C PHE A 54 14.32 -5.92 0.91
N SER A 55 13.72 -6.48 -0.15
CA SER A 55 14.29 -6.44 -1.50
C SER A 55 14.45 -4.99 -1.98
N SER A 56 15.29 -4.78 -3.00
CA SER A 56 15.40 -3.47 -3.66
C SER A 56 14.12 -3.09 -4.41
N ASP A 57 14.08 -1.85 -4.90
CA ASP A 57 13.03 -1.39 -5.80
C ASP A 57 13.01 -2.23 -7.08
N THR A 58 11.83 -2.33 -7.68
CA THR A 58 11.67 -3.08 -8.94
C THR A 58 12.59 -2.49 -10.01
N SER A 59 13.30 -3.34 -10.74
CA SER A 59 14.05 -2.93 -11.92
C SER A 59 14.07 -4.04 -12.97
N GLU A 60 14.31 -3.67 -14.23
CA GLU A 60 14.48 -4.64 -15.32
C GLU A 60 15.66 -5.58 -15.04
N GLU A 61 16.75 -5.05 -14.47
CA GLU A 61 17.93 -5.82 -14.08
C GLU A 61 17.57 -6.87 -13.01
N GLN A 62 16.86 -6.46 -11.95
CA GLN A 62 16.40 -7.36 -10.89
C GLN A 62 15.50 -8.47 -11.48
N GLY A 63 14.55 -8.12 -12.35
CA GLY A 63 13.68 -9.08 -13.01
C GLY A 63 14.43 -10.06 -13.91
N ARG A 64 15.40 -9.58 -14.69
CA ARG A 64 16.20 -10.36 -15.64
C ARG A 64 17.17 -11.31 -14.94
N GLU A 65 17.85 -10.85 -13.90
CA GLU A 65 18.87 -11.63 -13.20
C GLU A 65 18.27 -12.64 -12.23
N PHE A 66 17.24 -12.24 -11.49
CA PHE A 66 16.73 -13.02 -10.38
C PHE A 66 15.37 -13.68 -10.66
N GLY A 67 14.53 -13.07 -11.51
CA GLY A 67 13.15 -13.51 -11.75
C GLY A 67 12.94 -14.38 -12.99
N LYS A 68 13.92 -14.46 -13.90
CA LYS A 68 13.77 -15.12 -15.21
C LYS A 68 13.28 -16.56 -15.07
N GLY A 69 12.22 -16.89 -15.82
CA GLY A 69 11.62 -18.23 -15.89
C GLY A 69 10.75 -18.62 -14.68
N ARG A 70 10.59 -17.74 -13.68
CA ARG A 70 9.86 -18.02 -12.43
C ARG A 70 8.63 -17.14 -12.21
N GLY A 71 8.36 -16.23 -13.14
CA GLY A 71 7.19 -15.37 -13.12
C GLY A 71 5.93 -16.04 -13.68
N THR A 72 4.79 -15.41 -13.43
CA THR A 72 3.49 -15.76 -14.03
C THR A 72 3.22 -14.91 -15.28
N VAL A 73 2.62 -15.48 -16.32
CA VAL A 73 2.34 -14.76 -17.58
C VAL A 73 1.01 -14.01 -17.53
N ASP A 74 0.02 -14.54 -16.83
CA ASP A 74 -1.38 -14.07 -16.90
C ASP A 74 -1.78 -13.08 -15.80
N CYS A 75 -0.82 -12.42 -15.14
CA CYS A 75 -1.06 -11.46 -14.06
C CYS A 75 -0.60 -10.04 -14.41
N CYS A 76 -1.12 -9.06 -13.68
CA CYS A 76 -0.67 -7.68 -13.81
C CYS A 76 0.84 -7.53 -13.51
N TYR A 77 1.46 -6.52 -14.11
CA TYR A 77 2.90 -6.28 -14.01
C TYR A 77 3.45 -6.30 -12.55
N PRO A 78 2.81 -5.66 -11.55
CA PRO A 78 3.29 -5.68 -10.16
C PRO A 78 3.38 -7.08 -9.54
N VAL A 79 2.47 -7.99 -9.92
CA VAL A 79 2.51 -9.38 -9.47
C VAL A 79 3.63 -10.14 -10.19
N LYS A 80 3.89 -9.83 -11.47
CA LYS A 80 5.02 -10.39 -12.22
C LYS A 80 6.37 -10.01 -11.61
N CYS A 81 6.52 -8.77 -11.13
CA CYS A 81 7.74 -8.28 -10.49
C CYS A 81 8.17 -9.10 -9.27
N MET A 82 7.22 -9.71 -8.55
CA MET A 82 7.50 -10.51 -7.34
C MET A 82 8.57 -11.58 -7.53
N SER A 83 8.67 -12.20 -8.71
CA SER A 83 9.70 -13.21 -8.97
C SER A 83 11.11 -12.62 -8.92
N GLY A 84 11.29 -11.37 -9.35
CA GLY A 84 12.56 -10.65 -9.23
C GLY A 84 12.94 -10.41 -7.77
N HIS A 85 12.00 -9.90 -6.96
CA HIS A 85 12.23 -9.66 -5.53
C HIS A 85 12.52 -10.94 -4.75
N TYR A 86 11.84 -12.05 -5.06
CA TYR A 86 12.11 -13.35 -4.43
C TYR A 86 13.52 -13.83 -4.76
N GLY A 87 13.86 -13.83 -6.06
CA GLY A 87 15.18 -14.28 -6.48
C GLY A 87 16.29 -13.38 -5.94
N GLU A 88 16.08 -12.07 -5.83
CA GLU A 88 17.06 -11.15 -5.24
C GLU A 88 17.30 -11.49 -3.76
N LEU A 89 16.23 -11.70 -3.00
CA LEU A 89 16.33 -12.09 -1.59
C LEU A 89 17.00 -13.47 -1.39
N ILE A 90 16.96 -14.35 -2.39
CA ILE A 90 17.61 -15.67 -2.32
C ILE A 90 19.07 -15.59 -2.79
N PHE A 91 19.34 -14.92 -3.91
CA PHE A 91 20.61 -15.00 -4.64
C PHE A 91 21.42 -13.69 -4.63
N GLY A 92 20.77 -12.53 -4.54
CA GLY A 92 21.40 -11.22 -4.70
C GLY A 92 21.94 -10.61 -3.42
N ILE A 93 21.50 -11.07 -2.26
CA ILE A 93 21.91 -10.50 -0.97
C ILE A 93 23.22 -11.12 -0.44
N LYS A 94 24.17 -10.26 -0.04
CA LYS A 94 25.50 -10.68 0.46
C LYS A 94 25.41 -11.50 1.75
N LYS A 95 24.65 -11.01 2.72
CA LYS A 95 24.27 -11.77 3.91
C LYS A 95 23.03 -12.57 3.53
N LYS A 96 23.01 -13.88 3.78
CA LYS A 96 21.83 -14.69 3.49
C LYS A 96 20.70 -14.38 4.47
N ILE A 97 19.46 -14.61 4.04
CA ILE A 97 18.30 -14.65 4.92
C ILE A 97 18.06 -16.09 5.38
N HIS A 98 17.46 -16.26 6.54
CA HIS A 98 17.04 -17.55 7.06
C HIS A 98 15.59 -17.86 6.66
N ILE A 99 14.75 -16.82 6.60
CA ILE A 99 13.32 -16.93 6.32
C ILE A 99 12.97 -15.94 5.21
N LEU A 100 12.24 -16.40 4.18
CA LEU A 100 11.59 -15.50 3.23
C LEU A 100 10.10 -15.47 3.58
N MET A 101 9.64 -14.34 4.10
CA MET A 101 8.26 -14.11 4.51
C MET A 101 7.53 -13.26 3.47
N SER A 102 6.55 -13.85 2.79
CA SER A 102 5.73 -13.17 1.80
C SER A 102 4.24 -13.33 2.13
N PRO A 103 3.65 -12.38 2.87
CA PRO A 103 2.31 -12.53 3.41
C PRO A 103 1.22 -12.47 2.33
N MET A 104 0.22 -13.35 2.47
CA MET A 104 -1.00 -13.34 1.67
C MET A 104 -2.02 -12.43 2.38
N ILE A 105 -1.99 -11.14 2.06
CA ILE A 105 -2.85 -10.14 2.70
C ILE A 105 -4.23 -10.16 2.04
N TYR A 106 -5.23 -10.64 2.76
CA TYR A 106 -6.61 -10.81 2.30
C TYR A 106 -7.46 -9.54 2.42
N SER A 107 -7.39 -8.86 3.55
CA SER A 107 -8.06 -7.57 3.80
C SER A 107 -7.04 -6.53 4.30
N LEU A 108 -7.29 -5.25 4.01
CA LEU A 108 -6.42 -4.14 4.43
C LEU A 108 -7.06 -3.32 5.55
N PRO A 109 -6.25 -2.80 6.48
CA PRO A 109 -6.66 -1.68 7.31
C PRO A 109 -6.94 -0.49 6.41
N SER A 110 -8.12 0.11 6.54
CA SER A 110 -8.51 1.28 5.74
C SER A 110 -9.40 2.20 6.58
N PHE A 111 -9.26 3.51 6.37
CA PHE A 111 -10.12 4.52 7.00
C PHE A 111 -11.57 4.47 6.49
N GLN A 112 -11.84 3.71 5.41
CA GLN A 112 -13.18 3.46 4.91
C GLN A 112 -13.88 2.27 5.59
N ARG A 113 -13.19 1.50 6.47
CA ARG A 113 -13.79 0.37 7.19
C ARG A 113 -15.05 0.83 7.93
N GLY A 114 -16.17 0.11 7.75
CA GLY A 114 -17.48 0.46 8.33
C GLY A 114 -18.31 1.44 7.50
N HIS A 115 -17.74 2.05 6.44
CA HIS A 115 -18.42 2.96 5.51
C HIS A 115 -18.66 2.33 4.13
N VAL A 116 -17.96 1.24 3.83
CA VAL A 116 -18.02 0.47 2.59
C VAL A 116 -18.35 -0.98 2.88
N THR A 117 -18.68 -1.77 1.84
CA THR A 117 -19.06 -3.17 2.03
C THR A 117 -17.90 -3.99 2.59
N ASP A 118 -16.69 -3.83 2.05
CA ASP A 118 -15.49 -4.50 2.58
C ASP A 118 -14.19 -3.80 2.13
N THR A 119 -13.07 -4.23 2.69
CA THR A 119 -11.71 -3.72 2.42
C THR A 119 -10.79 -4.85 1.94
N LEU A 120 -11.28 -5.70 1.04
CA LEU A 120 -10.57 -6.83 0.49
C LEU A 120 -9.46 -6.39 -0.48
N THR A 121 -8.43 -7.21 -0.63
CA THR A 121 -7.39 -7.02 -1.64
C THR A 121 -7.79 -7.68 -2.97
N CYS A 122 -7.10 -7.30 -4.05
CA CYS A 122 -7.24 -8.01 -5.32
C CYS A 122 -6.82 -9.48 -5.16
N THR A 123 -7.61 -10.42 -5.68
CA THR A 123 -7.35 -11.87 -5.56
C THR A 123 -5.99 -12.26 -6.12
N ARG A 124 -5.56 -11.66 -7.23
CA ARG A 124 -4.20 -11.87 -7.80
C ARG A 124 -3.09 -11.34 -6.91
N VAL A 125 -3.36 -10.27 -6.16
CA VAL A 125 -2.41 -9.69 -5.20
C VAL A 125 -2.31 -10.56 -3.96
N MET A 126 -3.44 -11.00 -3.42
CA MET A 126 -3.49 -11.89 -2.25
C MET A 126 -2.84 -13.24 -2.52
N ALA A 127 -3.14 -13.85 -3.68
CA ALA A 127 -2.62 -15.17 -4.07
C ALA A 127 -1.25 -15.11 -4.77
N GLY A 128 -0.71 -13.90 -4.97
CA GLY A 128 0.60 -13.67 -5.59
C GLY A 128 1.73 -14.48 -4.94
N PRO A 129 1.85 -14.51 -3.60
CA PRO A 129 2.88 -15.29 -2.90
C PRO A 129 2.91 -16.77 -3.31
N GLU A 130 1.77 -17.48 -3.26
CA GLU A 130 1.70 -18.90 -3.62
C GLU A 130 1.93 -19.14 -5.11
N THR A 131 1.42 -18.24 -5.97
CA THR A 131 1.61 -18.33 -7.42
C THR A 131 3.09 -18.24 -7.78
N ILE A 132 3.83 -17.32 -7.16
CA ILE A 132 5.25 -17.09 -7.45
C ILE A 132 6.10 -18.18 -6.81
N LYS A 133 5.78 -18.60 -5.58
CA LYS A 133 6.40 -19.76 -4.92
C LYS A 133 6.39 -21.00 -5.81
N ALA A 134 5.29 -21.28 -6.51
CA ALA A 134 5.22 -22.42 -7.43
C ALA A 134 6.29 -22.35 -8.54
N GLY A 135 6.64 -21.15 -9.03
CA GLY A 135 7.73 -20.95 -9.98
C GLY A 135 9.11 -21.30 -9.41
N PHE A 136 9.33 -21.07 -8.12
CA PHE A 136 10.55 -21.44 -7.39
C PHE A 136 10.61 -22.90 -6.95
N LEU A 137 9.51 -23.65 -7.06
CA LEU A 137 9.41 -25.07 -6.71
C LEU A 137 9.24 -26.00 -7.93
N LYS A 138 8.92 -25.44 -9.10
CA LYS A 138 8.55 -26.20 -10.31
C LYS A 138 9.61 -27.22 -10.74
N GLU A 139 10.87 -26.80 -10.80
CA GLU A 139 11.97 -27.64 -11.27
C GLU A 139 12.81 -28.20 -10.11
N ARG A 140 12.98 -27.41 -9.05
CA ARG A 140 13.79 -27.72 -7.87
C ARG A 140 13.24 -26.98 -6.67
N ASP A 141 13.51 -27.46 -5.46
CA ASP A 141 13.23 -26.71 -4.24
C ASP A 141 14.32 -25.66 -4.00
N VAL A 142 14.20 -24.52 -4.68
CA VAL A 142 15.17 -23.43 -4.61
C VAL A 142 15.32 -22.89 -3.19
N PHE A 143 14.24 -22.88 -2.39
CA PHE A 143 14.28 -22.40 -1.02
C PHE A 143 15.08 -23.35 -0.14
N GLY A 144 14.77 -24.65 -0.19
CA GLY A 144 15.47 -25.69 0.56
C GLY A 144 16.96 -25.79 0.19
N GLU A 145 17.30 -25.73 -1.10
CA GLU A 145 18.69 -25.73 -1.59
C GLU A 145 19.53 -24.57 -1.03
N ASN A 146 18.89 -23.44 -0.71
CA ASN A 146 19.54 -22.27 -0.14
C ASN A 146 19.43 -22.18 1.40
N GLY A 147 18.83 -23.18 2.04
CA GLY A 147 18.60 -23.19 3.49
C GLY A 147 17.61 -22.12 3.95
N ILE A 148 16.69 -21.69 3.08
CA ILE A 148 15.71 -20.66 3.35
C ILE A 148 14.36 -21.32 3.66
N LYS A 149 13.76 -20.97 4.80
CA LYS A 149 12.37 -21.35 5.10
C LYS A 149 11.43 -20.34 4.44
N TYR A 150 10.70 -20.76 3.42
CA TYR A 150 9.66 -19.95 2.80
C TYR A 150 8.38 -19.99 3.64
N VAL A 151 7.81 -18.83 3.94
CA VAL A 151 6.54 -18.71 4.68
C VAL A 151 5.63 -17.65 4.06
N SER A 152 4.36 -17.98 3.93
CA SER A 152 3.33 -17.16 3.28
C SER A 152 2.08 -17.07 4.15
N PRO A 153 2.16 -16.42 5.33
CA PRO A 153 1.04 -16.37 6.25
C PRO A 153 -0.17 -15.70 5.60
N PHE A 154 -1.33 -16.33 5.71
CA PHE A 154 -2.61 -15.72 5.34
C PHE A 154 -3.04 -14.76 6.44
N VAL A 155 -3.33 -13.52 6.09
CA VAL A 155 -3.70 -12.50 7.09
C VAL A 155 -4.79 -11.55 6.59
N SER A 156 -5.77 -11.29 7.44
CA SER A 156 -6.86 -10.34 7.21
C SER A 156 -6.60 -9.08 8.02
N LEU A 157 -5.65 -8.25 7.57
CA LEU A 157 -5.19 -7.09 8.35
C LEU A 157 -6.28 -6.03 8.58
N GLY A 158 -7.34 -6.01 7.77
CA GLY A 158 -8.53 -5.19 8.00
C GLY A 158 -9.38 -5.66 9.20
N ASP A 159 -9.22 -6.92 9.60
CA ASP A 159 -9.99 -7.62 10.63
C ASP A 159 -9.08 -7.94 11.82
N ARG A 160 -8.69 -6.88 12.56
CA ARG A 160 -7.64 -6.92 13.59
C ARG A 160 -7.81 -8.06 14.61
N GLU A 161 -9.06 -8.39 14.94
CA GLU A 161 -9.42 -9.43 15.92
C GLU A 161 -8.96 -10.83 15.48
N THR A 162 -8.89 -11.10 14.17
CA THR A 162 -8.53 -12.42 13.63
C THR A 162 -7.03 -12.60 13.40
N VAL A 163 -6.27 -11.51 13.41
CA VAL A 163 -4.88 -11.47 12.93
C VAL A 163 -3.93 -12.20 13.87
N VAL A 164 -4.20 -12.18 15.18
CA VAL A 164 -3.41 -12.93 16.16
C VAL A 164 -3.47 -14.42 15.86
N ASP A 165 -4.67 -14.98 15.73
CA ASP A 165 -4.86 -16.41 15.50
C ASP A 165 -4.26 -16.83 14.15
N GLN A 166 -4.49 -16.04 13.11
CA GLN A 166 -3.98 -16.30 11.75
C GLN A 166 -2.44 -16.33 11.71
N LEU A 167 -1.79 -15.34 12.33
CA LEU A 167 -0.33 -15.26 12.36
C LEU A 167 0.27 -16.30 13.31
N HIS A 168 -0.37 -16.57 14.45
CA HIS A 168 0.11 -17.60 15.37
C HIS A 168 0.11 -18.97 14.69
N GLU A 169 -1.01 -19.38 14.11
CA GLU A 169 -1.12 -20.67 13.44
C GLU A 169 -0.15 -20.81 12.27
N SER A 170 0.06 -19.73 11.51
CA SER A 170 0.95 -19.75 10.34
C SER A 170 2.45 -19.73 10.70
N LEU A 171 2.82 -19.18 11.86
CA LEU A 171 4.21 -18.84 12.17
C LEU A 171 4.75 -19.48 13.46
N LYS A 172 3.92 -20.15 14.27
CA LYS A 172 4.34 -20.77 15.55
C LYS A 172 5.52 -21.72 15.39
N ASP A 173 5.52 -22.59 14.39
CA ASP A 173 6.61 -23.56 14.16
C ASP A 173 7.82 -22.92 13.44
N VAL A 174 7.66 -21.72 12.91
CA VAL A 174 8.70 -20.99 12.17
C VAL A 174 9.60 -20.25 13.15
N PHE A 175 8.98 -19.57 14.11
CA PHE A 175 9.68 -18.74 15.08
C PHE A 175 9.61 -19.32 16.50
N ASP A 176 9.07 -20.52 16.71
CA ASP A 176 8.82 -21.06 18.06
C ASP A 176 8.02 -20.05 18.90
N LEU A 177 6.81 -19.70 18.45
CA LEU A 177 6.00 -18.64 19.06
C LEU A 177 5.07 -19.20 20.13
N ASP A 178 4.97 -18.47 21.24
CA ASP A 178 3.86 -18.62 22.17
C ASP A 178 2.70 -17.71 21.74
N TYR A 179 1.47 -18.07 22.13
CA TYR A 179 0.29 -17.26 21.76
C TYR A 179 0.36 -15.84 22.35
N GLU A 180 0.72 -15.70 23.63
CA GLU A 180 0.87 -14.39 24.28
C GLU A 180 1.96 -13.52 23.65
N GLU A 181 3.05 -14.14 23.19
CA GLU A 181 4.10 -13.46 22.43
C GLU A 181 3.55 -12.91 21.11
N THR A 182 2.77 -13.73 20.40
CA THR A 182 2.13 -13.34 19.14
C THR A 182 1.17 -12.16 19.34
N VAL A 183 0.35 -12.18 20.41
CA VAL A 183 -0.54 -11.07 20.77
C VAL A 183 0.24 -9.75 20.91
N LYS A 184 1.33 -9.76 21.68
CA LYS A 184 2.16 -8.56 21.90
C LYS A 184 2.81 -8.08 20.61
N ALA A 185 3.32 -8.98 19.79
CA ALA A 185 3.92 -8.65 18.50
C ALA A 185 2.90 -8.06 17.51
N VAL A 186 1.69 -8.60 17.44
CA VAL A 186 0.62 -8.06 16.59
C VAL A 186 0.21 -6.66 17.04
N GLN A 187 0.08 -6.44 18.34
CA GLN A 187 -0.18 -5.10 18.90
C GLN A 187 0.93 -4.11 18.53
N ALA A 188 2.20 -4.52 18.64
CA ALA A 188 3.35 -3.70 18.24
C ALA A 188 3.32 -3.39 16.72
N GLY A 189 2.95 -4.36 15.89
CA GLY A 189 2.75 -4.18 14.45
C GLY A 189 1.69 -3.12 14.13
N TYR A 190 0.50 -3.24 14.73
CA TYR A 190 -0.56 -2.25 14.52
C TYR A 190 -0.17 -0.86 15.03
N HIS A 191 0.46 -0.79 16.20
CA HIS A 191 0.92 0.49 16.75
C HIS A 191 1.92 1.18 15.81
N ALA A 192 2.89 0.42 15.25
CA ALA A 192 3.84 0.96 14.28
C ALA A 192 3.16 1.44 12.99
N LEU A 193 2.22 0.65 12.45
CA LEU A 193 1.46 1.01 11.26
C LEU A 193 0.59 2.26 11.47
N ASP A 194 -0.16 2.31 12.57
CA ASP A 194 -1.06 3.42 12.90
C ASP A 194 -0.28 4.71 13.12
N SER A 195 0.84 4.64 13.85
CA SER A 195 1.73 5.78 14.10
C SER A 195 2.34 6.33 12.81
N PHE A 196 2.78 5.44 11.92
CA PHE A 196 3.31 5.84 10.61
C PHE A 196 2.22 6.51 9.76
N ASN A 197 1.04 5.90 9.66
CA ASN A 197 -0.06 6.44 8.88
C ASN A 197 -0.51 7.81 9.41
N GLN A 198 -0.60 7.98 10.73
CA GLN A 198 -0.92 9.27 11.35
C GLN A 198 0.12 10.33 10.99
N LYS A 199 1.42 10.01 11.10
CA LYS A 199 2.49 10.93 10.73
C LYS A 199 2.45 11.32 9.24
N ALA A 200 2.24 10.35 8.35
CA ALA A 200 2.16 10.62 6.91
C ALA A 200 0.93 11.48 6.54
N ARG A 201 -0.20 11.28 7.22
CA ARG A 201 -1.39 12.12 7.08
C ARG A 201 -1.18 13.53 7.59
N GLN A 202 -0.51 13.68 8.74
CA GLN A 202 -0.15 14.98 9.27
C GLN A 202 0.76 15.76 8.30
N GLN A 203 1.75 15.11 7.69
CA GLN A 203 2.58 15.73 6.66
C GLN A 203 1.78 16.15 5.43
N SER A 204 0.80 15.34 5.01
CA SER A 204 -0.10 15.70 3.90
C SER A 204 -0.98 16.89 4.27
N ARG A 205 -1.42 17.00 5.53
CA ARG A 205 -2.16 18.16 6.04
C ARG A 205 -1.32 19.42 6.00
N GLU A 206 -0.07 19.35 6.46
CA GLU A 206 0.89 20.47 6.41
C GLU A 206 1.12 20.96 4.97
N ILE A 207 1.17 20.05 3.99
CA ILE A 207 1.27 20.40 2.57
C ILE A 207 0.03 21.17 2.11
N LEU A 208 -1.17 20.71 2.46
CA LEU A 208 -2.43 21.38 2.08
C LEU A 208 -2.56 22.76 2.74
N GLU A 209 -2.20 22.88 4.02
CA GLU A 209 -2.18 24.16 4.74
C GLU A 209 -1.16 25.14 4.13
N TRP A 210 0.00 24.64 3.69
CA TRP A 210 0.96 25.44 2.95
C TRP A 210 0.39 25.88 1.59
N CYS A 211 -0.25 24.98 0.84
CA CYS A 211 -0.92 25.33 -0.42
C CYS A 211 -1.98 26.41 -0.21
N ALA A 212 -2.73 26.32 0.89
CA ALA A 212 -3.72 27.32 1.30
C ALA A 212 -3.11 28.69 1.56
N ARG A 213 -2.06 28.73 2.40
CA ARG A 213 -1.39 29.98 2.78
C ARG A 213 -0.70 30.66 1.61
N GLU A 214 -0.06 29.88 0.74
CA GLU A 214 0.74 30.40 -0.38
C GLU A 214 -0.06 30.55 -1.69
N GLY A 215 -1.33 30.12 -1.72
CA GLY A 215 -2.15 30.12 -2.95
C GLY A 215 -1.57 29.23 -4.05
N LYS A 216 -0.90 28.14 -3.68
CA LYS A 216 -0.19 27.26 -4.61
C LYS A 216 -0.94 25.96 -4.88
N PRO A 217 -0.99 25.48 -6.13
CA PRO A 217 -1.61 24.21 -6.46
C PRO A 217 -0.77 23.02 -5.97
N CYS A 218 -1.44 21.90 -5.73
CA CYS A 218 -0.83 20.58 -5.52
C CYS A 218 -1.36 19.56 -6.53
N ILE A 219 -0.58 18.50 -6.72
CA ILE A 219 -0.95 17.34 -7.53
C ILE A 219 -1.38 16.22 -6.60
N PHE A 220 -2.50 15.59 -6.95
CA PHE A 220 -3.05 14.48 -6.19
C PHE A 220 -2.87 13.17 -6.95
N VAL A 221 -2.29 12.17 -6.29
CA VAL A 221 -1.98 10.88 -6.91
C VAL A 221 -3.06 9.86 -6.58
N LEU A 222 -3.77 9.40 -7.61
CA LEU A 222 -4.69 8.26 -7.56
C LEU A 222 -3.99 7.02 -8.10
N ALA A 223 -3.49 6.19 -7.20
CA ALA A 223 -2.71 5.02 -7.54
C ALA A 223 -2.88 3.94 -6.48
N ARG A 224 -2.47 2.71 -6.80
CA ARG A 224 -2.29 1.66 -5.80
C ARG A 224 -0.97 1.85 -5.05
N PRO A 225 -0.84 1.39 -3.79
CA PRO A 225 0.34 1.64 -2.95
C PRO A 225 1.67 1.21 -3.59
N TYR A 226 1.66 0.12 -4.36
CA TYR A 226 2.85 -0.39 -5.04
C TYR A 226 3.38 0.50 -6.17
N HIS A 227 2.64 1.54 -6.60
CA HIS A 227 3.18 2.52 -7.54
C HIS A 227 4.18 3.48 -6.87
N MET A 228 4.37 3.42 -5.55
CA MET A 228 5.50 4.09 -4.89
C MET A 228 6.84 3.40 -5.19
N ASP A 229 6.82 2.20 -5.80
CA ASP A 229 8.00 1.55 -6.35
C ASP A 229 8.44 2.24 -7.66
N THR A 230 9.70 2.65 -7.73
CA THR A 230 10.28 3.41 -8.86
C THR A 230 10.28 2.63 -10.18
N GLY A 231 10.28 1.30 -10.14
CA GLY A 231 10.15 0.43 -11.31
C GLY A 231 8.72 0.14 -11.73
N ILE A 232 7.73 0.46 -10.90
CA ILE A 232 6.30 0.25 -11.19
C ILE A 232 5.58 1.57 -11.46
N GLY A 233 5.76 2.58 -10.61
CA GLY A 233 5.17 3.91 -10.79
C GLY A 233 5.97 4.85 -11.67
N HIS A 234 7.20 4.47 -12.02
CA HIS A 234 8.09 5.19 -12.94
C HIS A 234 8.49 6.60 -12.48
N GLU A 235 8.33 6.93 -11.19
CA GLU A 235 8.76 8.20 -10.57
C GLU A 235 8.12 9.45 -11.20
N ILE A 236 6.96 9.29 -11.84
CA ILE A 236 6.24 10.37 -12.53
C ILE A 236 5.94 11.53 -11.58
N GLU A 237 5.53 11.21 -10.35
CA GLU A 237 5.26 12.19 -9.31
C GLU A 237 6.53 12.91 -8.82
N ALA A 238 7.68 12.22 -8.78
CA ALA A 238 8.94 12.81 -8.36
C ALA A 238 9.46 13.81 -9.40
N GLU A 239 9.33 13.49 -10.69
CA GLU A 239 9.63 14.44 -11.77
C GLU A 239 8.71 15.67 -11.69
N LEU A 240 7.40 15.49 -11.47
CA LEU A 240 6.47 16.61 -11.28
C LEU A 240 6.80 17.44 -10.04
N GLN A 241 7.27 16.80 -8.97
CA GLN A 241 7.74 17.49 -7.76
C GLN A 241 8.96 18.37 -8.04
N ALA A 242 9.88 17.95 -8.91
CA ALA A 242 11.03 18.73 -9.31
C ALA A 242 10.66 20.03 -10.05
N TYR A 243 9.48 20.10 -10.68
CA TYR A 243 8.91 21.33 -11.24
C TYR A 243 8.25 22.25 -10.20
N GLY A 244 8.30 21.90 -8.91
CA GLY A 244 7.82 22.73 -7.80
C GLY A 244 6.38 22.48 -7.38
N TYR A 245 5.75 21.40 -7.85
CA TYR A 245 4.39 21.01 -7.44
C TYR A 245 4.43 20.05 -6.25
N PRO A 246 3.84 20.39 -5.09
CA PRO A 246 3.68 19.44 -4.00
C PRO A 246 2.82 18.26 -4.42
N ILE A 247 3.19 17.06 -3.97
CA ILE A 247 2.51 15.80 -4.28
C ILE A 247 1.78 15.31 -3.03
N VAL A 248 0.50 14.99 -3.18
CA VAL A 248 -0.31 14.36 -2.12
C VAL A 248 -0.81 13.01 -2.63
N TRP A 249 -0.47 11.95 -1.90
CA TRP A 249 -0.93 10.60 -2.21
C TRP A 249 -2.23 10.27 -1.50
N MET A 250 -3.20 9.70 -2.21
CA MET A 250 -4.52 9.36 -1.66
C MET A 250 -4.48 8.49 -0.40
N GLN A 251 -3.50 7.59 -0.27
CA GLN A 251 -3.35 6.69 0.90
C GLN A 251 -3.14 7.46 2.20
N TYR A 252 -2.51 8.62 2.10
CA TYR A 252 -2.09 9.45 3.22
C TYR A 252 -2.78 10.81 3.22
N PHE A 253 -3.89 10.97 2.49
CA PHE A 253 -4.70 12.17 2.59
C PHE A 253 -5.20 12.35 4.04
N PRO A 254 -5.26 13.59 4.57
CA PRO A 254 -5.76 13.84 5.92
C PRO A 254 -7.17 13.29 6.10
N THR A 255 -7.43 12.73 7.27
CA THR A 255 -8.73 12.15 7.64
C THR A 255 -9.30 12.80 8.90
N ASP A 256 -8.73 13.93 9.31
CA ASP A 256 -9.14 14.72 10.46
C ASP A 256 -10.59 15.21 10.29
N GLU A 257 -11.33 15.28 11.40
CA GLU A 257 -12.76 15.61 11.40
C GLU A 257 -13.05 16.98 10.79
N ASP A 258 -12.20 17.98 11.06
CA ASP A 258 -12.33 19.34 10.53
C ASP A 258 -12.13 19.39 9.01
N VAL A 259 -11.11 18.69 8.50
CA VAL A 259 -10.87 18.58 7.04
C VAL A 259 -12.00 17.82 6.37
N MET A 260 -12.51 16.75 7.00
CA MET A 260 -13.59 15.94 6.45
C MET A 260 -14.94 16.68 6.44
N ASP A 261 -15.31 17.41 7.49
CA ASP A 261 -16.52 18.25 7.49
C ASP A 261 -16.39 19.41 6.50
N TRP A 262 -15.21 20.01 6.38
CA TRP A 262 -14.98 21.06 5.39
C TRP A 262 -15.19 20.57 3.96
N LEU A 263 -14.63 19.41 3.59
CA LEU A 263 -14.76 18.87 2.24
C LEU A 263 -16.14 18.26 1.96
N PHE A 264 -16.70 17.51 2.91
CA PHE A 264 -17.87 16.64 2.67
C PHE A 264 -19.12 17.05 3.44
N GLY A 265 -19.03 17.93 4.43
CA GLY A 265 -20.11 18.26 5.36
C GLY A 265 -21.37 18.78 4.67
N GLN A 266 -21.23 19.55 3.58
CA GLN A 266 -22.39 20.03 2.83
C GLN A 266 -23.18 18.89 2.18
N ASP A 267 -22.49 17.89 1.60
CA ASP A 267 -23.12 16.75 0.97
C ASP A 267 -23.81 15.84 2.00
N ILE A 268 -23.23 15.73 3.20
CA ILE A 268 -23.83 15.02 4.33
C ILE A 268 -25.10 15.73 4.80
N ARG A 269 -25.03 17.05 5.02
CA ARG A 269 -26.21 17.86 5.41
C ARG A 269 -27.31 17.83 4.35
N ALA A 270 -26.94 17.73 3.08
CA ALA A 270 -27.88 17.58 1.96
C ALA A 270 -28.42 16.14 1.78
N GLY A 271 -27.94 15.17 2.56
CA GLY A 271 -28.36 13.77 2.49
C GLY A 271 -27.89 13.02 1.24
N ARG A 272 -26.87 13.52 0.53
CA ARG A 272 -26.33 12.86 -0.68
C ARG A 272 -25.42 11.68 -0.34
N ILE A 273 -24.72 11.77 0.79
CA ILE A 273 -23.83 10.74 1.33
C ILE A 273 -24.05 10.62 2.82
N LYS A 274 -23.76 9.45 3.39
CA LYS A 274 -23.98 9.18 4.82
C LYS A 274 -22.83 9.67 5.70
N THR A 275 -21.60 9.59 5.19
CA THR A 275 -20.37 9.93 5.92
C THR A 275 -19.33 10.49 4.94
N PRO A 276 -18.25 11.16 5.40
CA PRO A 276 -17.19 11.65 4.52
C PRO A 276 -16.47 10.54 3.73
N PHE A 277 -16.55 9.30 4.20
CA PHE A 277 -15.93 8.12 3.63
C PHE A 277 -16.88 7.26 2.78
N ASP A 278 -18.15 7.67 2.66
CA ASP A 278 -19.15 6.98 1.85
C ASP A 278 -18.89 7.22 0.37
N ILE A 279 -18.86 6.13 -0.41
CA ILE A 279 -18.68 6.13 -1.86
C ILE A 279 -19.84 5.46 -2.60
N SER A 280 -20.92 5.09 -1.90
CA SER A 280 -22.03 4.33 -2.47
C SER A 280 -22.81 5.08 -3.56
N ASP A 281 -22.70 6.42 -3.58
CA ASP A 281 -23.23 7.33 -4.59
C ASP A 281 -22.53 7.21 -5.95
N VAL A 282 -21.25 6.84 -5.97
CA VAL A 282 -20.42 6.73 -7.20
C VAL A 282 -19.92 5.31 -7.48
N TRP A 283 -19.94 4.44 -6.48
CA TRP A 283 -19.38 3.09 -6.56
C TRP A 283 -20.15 2.10 -5.67
N THR A 284 -21.03 1.31 -6.29
CA THR A 284 -21.92 0.37 -5.58
C THR A 284 -21.22 -0.92 -5.14
N SER A 285 -20.19 -1.36 -5.87
CA SER A 285 -19.45 -2.60 -5.60
C SER A 285 -18.21 -2.36 -4.73
N SER A 286 -18.41 -1.81 -3.54
CA SER A 286 -17.34 -1.31 -2.67
C SER A 286 -16.65 -2.38 -1.80
N TYR A 287 -16.21 -3.49 -2.41
CA TYR A 287 -15.54 -4.60 -1.69
C TYR A 287 -14.00 -4.48 -1.65
N SER A 288 -13.39 -3.80 -2.63
CA SER A 288 -11.93 -3.81 -2.83
C SER A 288 -11.29 -2.56 -2.24
N SER A 289 -10.44 -2.70 -1.22
CA SER A 289 -9.87 -1.58 -0.46
C SER A 289 -9.21 -0.53 -1.34
N ASN A 290 -8.26 -0.91 -2.20
CA ASN A 290 -7.55 0.07 -3.02
C ASN A 290 -8.46 0.70 -4.08
N THR A 291 -9.46 -0.04 -4.58
CA THR A 291 -10.46 0.50 -5.51
C THR A 291 -11.36 1.51 -4.83
N ASN A 292 -11.83 1.18 -3.61
CA ASN A 292 -12.65 2.06 -2.79
C ASN A 292 -11.89 3.36 -2.48
N GLU A 293 -10.64 3.25 -2.04
CA GLU A 293 -9.77 4.41 -1.81
C GLU A 293 -9.55 5.25 -3.09
N ILE A 294 -9.46 4.64 -4.28
CA ILE A 294 -9.33 5.40 -5.53
C ILE A 294 -10.61 6.20 -5.81
N MET A 295 -11.78 5.61 -5.57
CA MET A 295 -13.07 6.30 -5.73
C MET A 295 -13.23 7.43 -4.73
N TRP A 296 -12.92 7.16 -3.46
CA TRP A 296 -12.94 8.18 -2.41
C TRP A 296 -11.93 9.30 -2.69
N GLY A 297 -10.71 8.95 -3.10
CA GLY A 297 -9.65 9.91 -3.44
C GLY A 297 -10.06 10.82 -4.59
N ALA A 298 -10.76 10.30 -5.62
CA ALA A 298 -11.33 11.13 -6.68
C ALA A 298 -12.35 12.15 -6.13
N LYS A 299 -13.22 11.72 -5.20
CA LYS A 299 -14.19 12.61 -4.53
C LYS A 299 -13.49 13.69 -3.70
N ALA A 300 -12.45 13.33 -2.96
CA ALA A 300 -11.65 14.27 -2.15
C ALA A 300 -10.90 15.28 -3.02
N ALA A 301 -10.23 14.81 -4.08
CA ALA A 301 -9.49 15.64 -5.03
C ALA A 301 -10.40 16.65 -5.76
N ALA A 302 -11.62 16.24 -6.12
CA ALA A 302 -12.60 17.12 -6.74
C ALA A 302 -13.00 18.27 -5.79
N ARG A 303 -13.10 18.01 -4.49
CA ARG A 303 -13.52 18.98 -3.46
C ARG A 303 -12.40 19.88 -2.98
N CYS A 304 -11.16 19.38 -2.90
CA CYS A 304 -10.03 20.16 -2.41
C CYS A 304 -9.67 21.29 -3.40
N PRO A 305 -9.75 22.57 -3.02
CA PRO A 305 -9.46 23.72 -3.89
C PRO A 305 -8.06 23.70 -4.50
N TRP A 306 -7.05 23.39 -3.69
CA TRP A 306 -5.65 23.39 -4.11
C TRP A 306 -5.26 22.15 -4.91
N THR A 307 -6.10 21.12 -4.96
CA THR A 307 -5.91 20.01 -5.89
C THR A 307 -6.39 20.45 -7.27
N THR A 308 -5.48 20.96 -8.09
CA THR A 308 -5.78 21.44 -9.45
C THR A 308 -5.46 20.40 -10.52
N CYS A 309 -4.69 19.37 -10.17
CA CYS A 309 -4.32 18.28 -11.05
C CYS A 309 -4.35 16.94 -10.31
N VAL A 310 -4.95 15.94 -10.95
CA VAL A 310 -4.96 14.56 -10.51
C VAL A 310 -4.18 13.72 -11.51
N ILE A 311 -3.21 12.95 -11.02
CA ILE A 311 -2.54 11.92 -11.81
C ILE A 311 -3.07 10.54 -11.39
N ARG A 312 -3.48 9.74 -12.38
CA ARG A 312 -3.98 8.37 -12.17
C ARG A 312 -2.96 7.37 -12.71
N LEU A 313 -2.35 6.56 -11.84
CA LEU A 313 -1.36 5.53 -12.22
C LEU A 313 -1.96 4.13 -12.23
N SER A 314 -1.88 3.42 -13.35
CA SER A 314 -2.29 2.02 -13.44
C SER A 314 -1.24 1.20 -14.15
N SER A 315 -0.93 0.04 -13.58
CA SER A 315 -0.05 -0.93 -14.22
C SER A 315 -0.75 -1.73 -15.32
N TYR A 316 0.05 -2.28 -16.22
CA TYR A 316 -0.38 -3.20 -17.27
C TYR A 316 -1.17 -4.39 -16.70
N GLU A 317 -2.25 -4.75 -17.40
CA GLU A 317 -3.16 -5.86 -17.08
C GLU A 317 -3.84 -5.76 -15.69
N CYS A 318 -3.94 -4.55 -15.11
CA CYS A 318 -4.71 -4.37 -13.88
C CYS A 318 -6.23 -4.38 -14.13
N GLY A 319 -6.83 -5.57 -14.07
CA GLY A 319 -8.28 -5.73 -14.29
C GLY A 319 -9.16 -4.96 -13.30
N MET A 320 -8.71 -4.78 -12.05
CA MET A 320 -9.45 -4.02 -11.04
C MET A 320 -9.44 -2.51 -11.30
N ASP A 321 -8.49 -2.00 -12.09
CA ASP A 321 -8.40 -0.57 -12.42
C ASP A 321 -9.21 -0.20 -13.65
N GLN A 322 -9.40 -1.12 -14.60
CA GLN A 322 -10.20 -0.88 -15.81
C GLN A 322 -11.58 -0.27 -15.53
N PRO A 323 -12.43 -0.82 -14.64
CA PRO A 323 -13.75 -0.25 -14.40
C PRO A 323 -13.70 1.07 -13.60
N THR A 324 -12.54 1.45 -13.07
CA THR A 324 -12.39 2.67 -12.25
C THR A 324 -12.09 3.92 -13.06
N TYR A 325 -11.61 3.79 -14.30
CA TYR A 325 -11.15 4.94 -15.08
C TYR A 325 -12.25 5.96 -15.36
N THR A 326 -13.36 5.52 -15.94
CA THR A 326 -14.44 6.44 -16.32
C THR A 326 -15.06 7.13 -15.11
N PRO A 327 -15.40 6.42 -14.00
CA PRO A 327 -15.90 7.10 -12.80
C PRO A 327 -14.90 8.11 -12.23
N THR A 328 -13.64 7.73 -12.05
CA THR A 328 -12.62 8.63 -11.46
C THR A 328 -12.39 9.87 -12.31
N GLN A 329 -12.27 9.71 -13.63
CA GLN A 329 -12.15 10.84 -14.56
C GLN A 329 -13.37 11.77 -14.47
N LYS A 330 -14.59 11.23 -14.53
CA LYS A 330 -15.82 12.03 -14.48
C LYS A 330 -15.95 12.79 -13.16
N ILE A 331 -15.61 12.18 -12.03
CA ILE A 331 -15.67 12.83 -10.71
C ILE A 331 -14.70 14.01 -10.66
N VAL A 332 -13.46 13.84 -11.12
CA VAL A 332 -12.42 14.87 -11.06
C VAL A 332 -12.70 16.01 -12.04
N GLU A 333 -13.05 15.69 -13.29
CA GLU A 333 -13.28 16.70 -14.33
C GLU A 333 -14.57 17.51 -14.09
N ALA A 334 -15.53 16.97 -13.32
CA ALA A 334 -16.77 17.68 -12.97
C ALA A 334 -16.52 19.01 -12.23
N THR A 335 -15.39 19.15 -11.54
CA THR A 335 -14.98 20.38 -10.84
C THR A 335 -13.94 21.19 -11.61
N GLY A 336 -13.75 20.90 -12.90
CA GLY A 336 -12.74 21.54 -13.74
C GLY A 336 -11.29 21.20 -13.37
N THR A 337 -11.08 20.22 -12.48
CA THR A 337 -9.74 19.76 -12.07
C THR A 337 -9.10 18.98 -13.22
N LEU A 338 -7.82 19.23 -13.48
CA LEU A 338 -7.10 18.54 -14.54
C LEU A 338 -6.94 17.06 -14.19
N PHE A 339 -7.13 16.17 -15.16
CA PHE A 339 -6.99 14.73 -14.96
C PHE A 339 -6.04 14.13 -16.01
N PHE A 340 -4.98 13.47 -15.55
CA PHE A 340 -4.02 12.80 -16.43
C PHE A 340 -3.83 11.35 -16.03
N LYS A 341 -4.07 10.43 -16.97
CA LYS A 341 -3.94 8.98 -16.76
C LYS A 341 -2.64 8.43 -17.32
N PHE A 342 -1.77 7.90 -16.47
CA PHE A 342 -0.65 7.05 -16.88
C PHE A 342 -1.08 5.58 -16.74
N GLY A 343 -1.61 5.04 -17.84
CA GLY A 343 -2.06 3.66 -17.91
C GLY A 343 -0.97 2.73 -18.44
N ASP A 344 -1.16 1.44 -18.17
CA ASP A 344 -0.37 0.36 -18.71
C ASP A 344 1.13 0.47 -18.38
N LEU A 345 1.45 0.95 -17.18
CA LEU A 345 2.81 0.98 -16.67
C LEU A 345 3.38 -0.44 -16.53
N ASP A 346 4.50 -0.68 -17.19
CA ASP A 346 5.19 -1.97 -17.25
C ASP A 346 6.72 -1.81 -17.17
N SER A 347 7.47 -2.86 -17.51
CA SER A 347 8.94 -2.85 -17.47
C SER A 347 9.60 -1.95 -18.51
N THR A 348 8.89 -1.51 -19.55
CA THR A 348 9.50 -0.74 -20.65
C THR A 348 9.90 0.68 -20.25
N LYS A 349 9.28 1.23 -19.18
CA LYS A 349 9.51 2.59 -18.64
C LYS A 349 9.86 3.62 -19.74
N PRO A 350 8.91 3.97 -20.62
CA PRO A 350 9.18 4.79 -21.81
C PRO A 350 9.46 6.26 -21.45
N SER A 351 10.67 6.53 -20.97
CA SER A 351 11.10 7.82 -20.39
C SER A 351 10.85 9.02 -21.30
N GLY A 352 11.10 8.89 -22.60
CA GLY A 352 10.85 9.96 -23.57
C GLY A 352 9.37 10.36 -23.67
N SER A 353 8.46 9.37 -23.64
CA SER A 353 7.01 9.63 -23.67
C SER A 353 6.52 10.22 -22.36
N ILE A 354 7.02 9.68 -21.23
CA ILE A 354 6.70 10.18 -19.88
C ILE A 354 7.11 11.66 -19.76
N ARG A 355 8.33 12.02 -20.19
CA ARG A 355 8.83 13.40 -20.12
C ARG A 355 7.95 14.39 -20.88
N ILE A 356 7.56 14.08 -22.12
CA ILE A 356 6.67 14.96 -22.92
C ILE A 356 5.32 15.17 -22.22
N ARG A 357 4.79 14.12 -21.60
CA ARG A 357 3.54 14.20 -20.84
C ARG A 357 3.68 15.03 -19.57
N ILE A 358 4.81 14.94 -18.88
CA ILE A 358 5.12 15.77 -17.71
C ILE A 358 5.21 17.24 -18.13
N GLU A 359 5.95 17.56 -19.19
CA GLU A 359 6.03 18.93 -19.74
C GLU A 359 4.63 19.48 -20.09
N THR A 360 3.76 18.61 -20.65
CA THR A 360 2.36 18.95 -20.91
C THR A 360 1.62 19.26 -19.61
N ILE A 361 1.70 18.39 -18.59
CA ILE A 361 1.04 18.62 -17.29
C ILE A 361 1.50 19.95 -16.69
N VAL A 362 2.80 20.21 -16.67
CA VAL A 362 3.39 21.45 -16.15
C VAL A 362 2.84 22.67 -16.88
N HIS A 363 2.73 22.61 -18.22
CA HIS A 363 2.15 23.68 -19.03
C HIS A 363 0.69 23.96 -18.66
N TYR A 364 -0.15 22.92 -18.58
CA TYR A 364 -1.57 23.07 -18.23
C TYR A 364 -1.75 23.55 -16.79
N MET A 365 -0.96 23.05 -15.85
CA MET A 365 -1.00 23.51 -14.46
C MET A 365 -0.62 24.98 -14.34
N SER A 366 0.44 25.42 -15.02
CA SER A 366 0.84 26.84 -15.05
C SER A 366 -0.27 27.73 -15.59
N LYS A 367 -0.97 27.28 -16.63
CA LYS A 367 -2.02 28.06 -17.30
C LYS A 367 -3.35 28.11 -16.53
N TYR A 368 -3.78 27.01 -15.92
CA TYR A 368 -5.17 26.87 -15.44
C TYR A 368 -5.30 26.74 -13.91
N SER A 369 -4.22 26.52 -13.15
CA SER A 369 -4.36 26.22 -11.71
C SER A 369 -5.01 27.34 -10.91
N GLN A 370 -4.68 28.61 -11.19
CA GLN A 370 -5.25 29.73 -10.44
C GLN A 370 -6.76 29.87 -10.69
N ASP A 371 -7.20 29.70 -11.93
CA ASP A 371 -8.63 29.70 -12.27
C ASP A 371 -9.38 28.54 -11.61
N ILE A 372 -8.75 27.36 -11.50
CA ILE A 372 -9.35 26.21 -10.82
C ILE A 372 -9.48 26.48 -9.32
N ILE A 373 -8.45 27.04 -8.68
CA ILE A 373 -8.46 27.39 -7.26
C ILE A 373 -9.54 28.43 -6.97
N GLN A 374 -9.73 29.44 -7.81
CA GLN A 374 -10.75 30.49 -7.59
C GLN A 374 -12.19 30.01 -7.79
N LYS A 375 -12.40 28.98 -8.63
CA LYS A 375 -13.74 28.42 -8.90
C LYS A 375 -14.22 27.46 -7.80
N LYS A 376 -13.30 26.80 -7.12
CA LYS A 376 -13.57 25.92 -5.98
C LYS A 376 -13.64 26.74 -4.71
#